data_AF-A0A3C0G3D3-F1
#
_entry.id   AF-A0A3C0G3D3-F1
#
_cell.length_a   1.000
_cell.length_b   1.000
_cell.length_c   1.000
_cell.angle_alpha   90.00
_cell.angle_beta   90.00
_cell.angle_gamma   90.00
#
_symmetry.space_group_name_H-M   'P 1'
#
loop_
_entity.id
_entity.type
_entity.pdbx_description
1 polymer ?
#
loop_
_entity_poly.entity_id
_entity_poly.type
_entity_poly.pdbx_seq_one_letter_code
_entity_poly.pdbx_strand_id
1 'polypeptide(L)'
;MIALKTIFAQIENSMSEKDFIPSSYITLKEEGIVGYTSPSNIALVKYWGKRENQIPANPSISFTLAACMTKTSVEYKKKIRKDNEFSFDLFFEDQPKEEFKPKIKTFLKRIEKYLPFLKEYHLVIKTSNTFPHSSGIASSASGMSALALCFMEMERPFSAPITDDFFNNKV
;
A
#
# COMPACT_ATOMS: atom_id res chain seq x y z
N MET A 1 -40.76 -13.74 -20.38
CA MET A 1 -40.59 -12.29 -20.14
C MET A 1 -40.22 -12.01 -18.68
N ILE A 2 -39.17 -12.65 -18.16
CA ILE A 2 -38.56 -12.32 -16.86
C ILE A 2 -37.06 -12.55 -17.01
N ALA A 3 -36.42 -11.68 -17.78
CA ALA A 3 -34.97 -11.62 -17.95
C ALA A 3 -34.64 -10.15 -18.20
N LEU A 4 -34.78 -9.28 -17.18
CA LEU A 4 -34.27 -7.91 -17.23
C LEU A 4 -34.25 -7.18 -15.86
N LYS A 5 -34.23 -7.94 -14.76
CA LYS A 5 -33.85 -7.47 -13.42
C LYS A 5 -32.87 -8.55 -12.97
N THR A 6 -31.56 -8.40 -13.13
CA THR A 6 -30.69 -7.80 -12.11
C THR A 6 -29.30 -7.59 -12.73
N ILE A 7 -29.12 -6.53 -13.52
CA ILE A 7 -27.77 -6.09 -13.98
C ILE A 7 -27.41 -4.70 -13.41
N PHE A 8 -28.36 -3.99 -12.79
CA PHE A 8 -28.11 -2.65 -12.23
C PHE A 8 -28.78 -2.42 -10.86
N ALA A 9 -28.81 -3.44 -10.02
CA ALA A 9 -29.15 -3.26 -8.61
C ALA A 9 -27.88 -3.40 -7.77
N GLN A 10 -27.18 -2.26 -7.60
CA GLN A 10 -26.42 -1.82 -6.41
C GLN A 10 -25.37 -0.79 -6.85
N ILE A 11 -25.84 0.40 -7.23
CA ILE A 11 -25.13 1.63 -6.88
C ILE A 11 -25.55 1.92 -5.44
N GLU A 12 -25.16 1.06 -4.50
CA GLU A 12 -25.33 1.32 -3.07
C GLU A 12 -23.95 1.75 -2.55
N ASN A 13 -23.81 3.06 -2.32
CA ASN A 13 -22.62 3.75 -1.79
C ASN A 13 -21.31 3.50 -2.57
N SER A 14 -21.13 4.18 -3.70
CA SER A 14 -19.77 4.33 -4.26
C SER A 14 -18.94 5.25 -3.35
N MET A 15 -18.03 4.67 -2.57
CA MET A 15 -17.01 5.44 -1.86
C MET A 15 -16.14 6.21 -2.88
N SER A 16 -15.71 7.39 -2.48
CA SER A 16 -14.81 8.27 -3.22
C SER A 16 -13.50 8.45 -2.46
N GLU A 17 -12.48 8.99 -3.12
CA GLU A 17 -11.21 9.35 -2.47
C GLU A 17 -11.37 10.23 -1.22
N LYS A 18 -12.44 11.04 -1.16
CA LYS A 18 -12.69 11.95 -0.03
C LYS A 18 -13.10 11.20 1.23
N ASP A 19 -13.71 10.02 1.08
CA ASP A 19 -14.16 9.19 2.19
C ASP A 19 -12.99 8.52 2.93
N PHE A 20 -11.80 8.55 2.34
CA PHE A 20 -10.57 8.02 2.93
C PHE A 20 -9.69 9.09 3.61
N ILE A 21 -10.14 10.36 3.64
CA ILE A 21 -9.45 11.42 4.38
C ILE A 21 -9.76 11.23 5.87
N PRO A 22 -8.76 11.03 6.74
CA PRO A 22 -8.99 10.77 8.16
C PRO A 22 -9.46 12.04 8.87
N SER A 23 -10.42 11.90 9.78
CA SER A 23 -10.96 13.02 10.57
C SER A 23 -10.01 13.44 11.70
N SER A 24 -9.54 12.50 12.53
CA SER A 24 -8.48 12.68 13.55
C SER A 24 -8.06 11.33 14.13
N TYR A 25 -6.78 11.17 14.46
CA TYR A 25 -6.29 9.97 15.16
C TYR A 25 -6.52 10.09 16.67
N ILE A 26 -7.06 9.03 17.27
CA ILE A 26 -7.45 8.98 18.70
C ILE A 26 -6.24 8.63 19.56
N THR A 27 -5.36 7.75 19.08
CA THR A 27 -4.19 7.30 19.82
C THR A 27 -3.07 6.96 18.84
N LEU A 28 -1.87 7.47 19.07
CA LEU A 28 -0.69 7.09 18.30
C LEU A 28 0.22 6.27 19.21
N LYS A 29 0.51 5.01 18.87
CA LYS A 29 1.46 4.17 19.63
C LYS A 29 2.87 4.73 19.53
N GLU A 30 3.69 4.57 20.57
CA GLU A 30 5.07 5.04 20.56
C GLU A 30 5.94 4.29 19.55
N GLU A 31 5.80 2.97 19.50
CA GLU A 31 6.52 2.11 18.56
C GLU A 31 5.73 0.83 18.26
N GLY A 32 6.14 0.10 17.25
CA GLY A 32 5.57 -1.19 16.90
C GLY A 32 6.11 -1.76 15.60
N ILE A 33 5.60 -2.92 15.23
CA ILE A 33 5.93 -3.61 13.99
C ILE A 33 4.64 -4.15 13.36
N VAL A 34 4.54 -4.01 12.04
CA VAL A 34 3.47 -4.59 11.22
C VAL A 34 4.09 -5.32 10.03
N GLY A 35 3.41 -6.33 9.51
CA GLY A 35 3.90 -7.09 8.37
C GLY A 35 2.77 -7.63 7.51
N TYR A 36 2.95 -7.55 6.19
CA TYR A 36 2.02 -8.04 5.18
C TYR A 36 2.75 -8.75 4.05
N THR A 37 2.00 -9.63 3.38
CA THR A 37 2.46 -10.33 2.19
C THR A 37 1.53 -10.05 1.04
N SER A 38 2.07 -9.76 -0.13
CA SER A 38 1.29 -9.56 -1.35
C SER A 38 1.83 -10.41 -2.51
N PRO A 39 0.96 -11.04 -3.32
CA PRO A 39 1.39 -11.82 -4.47
C PRO A 39 1.83 -10.92 -5.63
N SER A 40 2.77 -11.41 -6.43
CA SER A 40 3.06 -10.89 -7.76
C SER A 40 1.98 -11.31 -8.76
N ASN A 41 2.01 -10.71 -9.95
CA ASN A 41 1.07 -11.03 -11.02
C ASN A 41 1.75 -11.04 -12.39
N ILE A 42 1.12 -11.70 -13.37
CA ILE A 42 1.52 -11.68 -14.77
C ILE A 42 0.39 -11.09 -15.59
N ALA A 43 0.65 -10.00 -16.30
CA ALA A 43 -0.32 -9.36 -17.17
C ALA A 43 -0.67 -10.24 -18.38
N LEU A 44 -1.97 -10.56 -18.54
CA LEU A 44 -2.58 -11.18 -19.71
C LEU A 44 -2.90 -10.11 -20.77
N VAL A 45 -3.50 -9.00 -20.33
CA VAL A 45 -3.63 -7.76 -21.10
C VAL A 45 -2.68 -6.75 -20.49
N LYS A 46 -1.72 -6.26 -21.29
CA LYS A 46 -0.60 -5.46 -20.78
C LYS A 46 -1.05 -4.07 -20.35
N TYR A 47 -0.61 -3.65 -19.17
CA TYR A 47 -0.48 -2.23 -18.83
C TYR A 47 0.71 -1.66 -19.62
N TRP A 48 0.48 -0.66 -20.48
CA TRP A 48 1.56 -0.06 -21.27
C TRP A 48 1.35 1.43 -21.49
N GLY A 49 2.18 2.23 -20.82
CA GLY A 49 2.09 3.68 -20.82
C GLY A 49 1.39 4.22 -19.58
N LYS A 50 1.85 5.38 -19.13
CA LYS A 50 1.34 6.07 -17.95
C LYS A 50 1.11 7.54 -18.27
N ARG A 51 0.00 8.08 -17.77
CA ARG A 51 -0.24 9.52 -17.71
C ARG A 51 0.36 10.06 -16.41
N GLU A 52 0.06 11.32 -16.10
CA GLU A 52 0.39 11.89 -14.81
C GLU A 52 -0.15 11.03 -13.65
N ASN A 53 0.51 11.13 -12.51
CA ASN A 53 0.11 10.44 -11.29
C ASN A 53 -0.01 8.90 -11.37
N GLN A 54 0.75 8.23 -12.25
CA GLN A 54 0.68 6.76 -12.46
C GLN A 54 -0.69 6.27 -12.94
N ILE A 55 -1.50 7.15 -13.53
CA ILE A 55 -2.77 6.75 -14.13
C ILE A 55 -2.47 5.95 -15.42
N PRO A 56 -3.02 4.74 -15.57
CA PRO A 56 -2.76 3.90 -16.74
C PRO A 56 -3.28 4.53 -18.03
N ALA A 57 -2.53 4.38 -19.12
CA ALA A 57 -2.99 4.82 -20.44
C ALA A 57 -4.08 3.90 -21.01
N ASN A 58 -4.12 2.64 -20.59
CA ASN A 58 -5.04 1.63 -21.05
C ASN A 58 -5.43 0.66 -19.91
N PRO A 59 -6.61 0.03 -19.96
CA PRO A 59 -6.98 -1.05 -19.06
C PRO A 59 -6.02 -2.23 -19.19
N SER A 60 -5.86 -2.98 -18.09
CA SER A 60 -5.02 -4.18 -18.05
C SER A 60 -5.69 -5.28 -17.24
N ILE A 61 -5.31 -6.53 -17.49
CA ILE A 61 -5.80 -7.72 -16.80
C ILE A 61 -4.60 -8.59 -16.50
N SER A 62 -4.51 -9.12 -15.28
CA SER A 62 -3.38 -9.94 -14.85
C SER A 62 -3.85 -11.18 -14.11
N PHE A 63 -2.98 -12.19 -14.09
CA PHE A 63 -3.14 -13.41 -13.33
C PHE A 63 -2.25 -13.37 -12.08
N THR A 64 -2.84 -13.56 -10.91
CA THR A 64 -2.14 -13.55 -9.62
C THR A 64 -1.33 -14.83 -9.42
N LEU A 65 -0.06 -14.70 -9.03
CA LEU A 65 0.83 -15.82 -8.72
C LEU A 65 0.86 -16.08 -7.21
N ALA A 66 -0.05 -16.92 -6.71
CA ALA A 66 -0.22 -17.14 -5.27
C ALA A 66 1.04 -17.67 -4.52
N ALA A 67 1.98 -18.32 -5.22
CA ALA A 67 3.23 -18.80 -4.61
C ALA A 67 4.38 -17.78 -4.66
N CYS A 68 4.24 -16.71 -5.46
CA CYS A 68 5.28 -15.70 -5.67
C CYS A 68 4.89 -14.45 -4.90
N MET A 69 5.37 -14.36 -3.66
CA MET A 69 4.97 -13.35 -2.70
C MET A 69 6.12 -12.40 -2.41
N THR A 70 5.80 -11.13 -2.18
CA THR A 70 6.70 -10.19 -1.51
C THR A 70 6.24 -10.03 -0.07
N LYS A 71 7.14 -10.25 0.88
CA LYS A 71 6.91 -10.06 2.31
C LYS A 71 7.51 -8.70 2.70
N THR A 72 6.72 -7.85 3.33
CA THR A 72 7.17 -6.55 3.82
C THR A 72 6.83 -6.43 5.30
N SER A 73 7.78 -5.93 6.08
CA SER A 73 7.55 -5.48 7.46
C SER A 73 7.95 -4.03 7.61
N VAL A 74 7.21 -3.31 8.44
CA VAL A 74 7.47 -1.92 8.80
C VAL A 74 7.55 -1.85 10.31
N GLU A 75 8.76 -1.62 10.82
CA GLU A 75 8.96 -1.18 12.19
C GLU A 75 8.80 0.34 12.23
N TYR A 76 8.12 0.86 13.24
CA TYR A 76 7.90 2.29 13.40
C TYR A 76 8.22 2.73 14.82
N LYS A 77 8.79 3.92 14.95
CA LYS A 77 9.06 4.58 16.23
C LYS A 77 8.79 6.07 16.11
N LYS A 78 8.06 6.66 17.05
CA LYS A 78 7.77 8.10 17.04
C LYS A 78 9.07 8.89 17.05
N LYS A 79 9.12 9.93 16.21
CA LYS A 79 10.25 10.85 16.18
C LYS A 79 10.24 11.71 17.43
N ILE A 80 11.42 11.91 18.01
CA ILE A 80 11.62 12.86 19.12
C ILE A 80 11.40 14.29 18.62
N ARG A 81 11.93 14.61 17.43
CA ARG A 81 11.76 15.90 16.78
C ARG A 81 10.61 15.82 15.78
N LYS A 82 9.64 16.70 15.95
CA LYS A 82 8.58 16.93 14.96
C LYS A 82 9.11 17.82 13.85
N ASP A 83 9.69 17.20 12.84
CA ASP A 83 9.79 17.80 11.50
C ASP A 83 8.65 17.26 10.63
N ASN A 84 8.12 18.11 9.74
CA ASN A 84 7.00 17.75 8.86
C ASN A 84 7.49 16.92 7.65
N GLU A 85 8.52 16.10 7.85
CA GLU A 85 9.19 15.29 6.85
C GLU A 85 9.02 13.79 7.12
N PHE A 86 9.02 13.00 6.05
CA PHE A 86 9.05 11.54 6.15
C PHE A 86 10.46 11.07 6.49
N SER A 87 10.57 10.17 7.47
CA SER A 87 11.84 9.57 7.88
C SER A 87 11.75 8.06 7.75
N PHE A 88 12.61 7.45 6.94
CA PHE A 88 12.61 6.00 6.77
C PHE A 88 13.93 5.43 6.25
N ASP A 89 14.17 4.18 6.61
CA ASP A 89 15.16 3.30 6.00
C ASP A 89 14.50 2.17 5.23
N LEU A 90 15.21 1.67 4.21
CA LEU A 90 14.69 0.65 3.30
C LEU A 90 15.74 -0.44 3.08
N PHE A 91 15.35 -1.67 3.41
CA PHE A 91 16.14 -2.87 3.22
C PHE A 91 15.40 -3.84 2.30
N PHE A 92 16.10 -4.36 1.31
CA PHE A 92 15.64 -5.45 0.46
C PHE A 92 16.57 -6.64 0.66
N GLU A 93 16.03 -7.78 1.08
CA GLU A 93 16.83 -8.99 1.39
C GLU A 93 17.99 -8.66 2.36
N ASP A 94 17.65 -7.93 3.43
CA ASP A 94 18.57 -7.46 4.49
C ASP A 94 19.68 -6.51 4.02
N GLN A 95 19.66 -6.07 2.77
CA GLN A 95 20.61 -5.10 2.22
C GLN A 95 19.98 -3.71 2.07
N PRO A 96 20.68 -2.63 2.45
CA PRO A 96 20.16 -1.27 2.27
C PRO A 96 19.97 -0.97 0.77
N LYS A 97 18.83 -0.36 0.42
CA LYS A 97 18.46 -0.03 -0.96
C LYS A 97 18.14 1.46 -1.15
N GLU A 98 19.18 2.27 -1.09
CA GLU A 98 19.08 3.73 -1.29
C GLU A 98 18.46 4.11 -2.64
N GLU A 99 18.72 3.33 -3.70
CA GLU A 99 18.18 3.56 -5.05
C GLU A 99 16.63 3.60 -5.11
N PHE A 100 15.95 2.91 -4.20
CA PHE A 100 14.49 2.87 -4.14
C PHE A 100 13.90 3.93 -3.20
N LYS A 101 14.71 4.60 -2.36
CA LYS A 101 14.21 5.65 -1.46
C LYS A 101 13.48 6.78 -2.19
N PRO A 102 13.92 7.30 -3.36
CA PRO A 102 13.17 8.31 -4.09
C PRO A 102 11.75 7.86 -4.47
N LYS A 103 11.60 6.59 -4.88
CA LYS A 103 10.30 6.00 -5.24
C LYS A 103 9.38 5.88 -4.03
N ILE A 104 9.88 5.41 -2.90
CA ILE A 104 9.12 5.33 -1.64
C ILE A 104 8.74 6.73 -1.15
N LYS A 105 9.65 7.69 -1.23
CA LYS A 105 9.37 9.10 -0.87
C LYS A 105 8.26 9.70 -1.73
N THR A 106 8.25 9.43 -3.04
CA THR A 106 7.15 9.84 -3.94
C THR A 106 5.83 9.19 -3.56
N PHE A 107 5.84 7.91 -3.19
CA PHE A 107 4.65 7.21 -2.72
C PHE A 107 4.11 7.81 -1.41
N LEU A 108 4.96 8.00 -0.40
CA LEU A 108 4.60 8.62 0.88
C LEU A 108 3.99 10.01 0.69
N LYS A 109 4.58 10.86 -0.16
CA LYS A 109 4.03 12.17 -0.51
C LYS A 109 2.64 12.09 -1.14
N ARG A 110 2.38 11.07 -1.97
CA ARG A 110 1.07 10.90 -2.63
C ARG A 110 -0.02 10.50 -1.63
N ILE A 111 0.32 9.65 -0.66
CA ILE A 111 -0.65 9.14 0.31
C ILE A 111 -0.75 9.99 1.58
N GLU A 112 0.05 11.05 1.70
CA GLU A 112 0.09 11.95 2.86
C GLU A 112 -1.30 12.46 3.27
N LYS A 113 -2.14 12.83 2.29
CA LYS A 113 -3.52 13.30 2.57
C LYS A 113 -4.41 12.24 3.24
N TYR A 114 -4.08 10.96 3.07
CA TYR A 114 -4.87 9.83 3.57
C TYR A 114 -4.28 9.21 4.84
N LEU A 115 -2.95 9.33 5.02
CA LEU A 115 -2.20 8.75 6.12
C LEU A 115 -1.20 9.76 6.72
N PRO A 116 -1.65 10.94 7.18
CA PRO A 116 -0.73 11.99 7.64
C PRO A 116 0.06 11.61 8.90
N PHE A 117 -0.40 10.64 9.69
CA PHE A 117 0.33 10.17 10.88
C PHE A 117 1.71 9.58 10.56
N LEU A 118 1.94 9.11 9.32
CA LEU A 118 3.22 8.53 8.92
C LEU A 118 4.40 9.50 9.10
N LYS A 119 4.15 10.82 9.08
CA LYS A 119 5.16 11.84 9.37
C LYS A 119 5.55 11.94 10.84
N GLU A 120 4.80 11.38 11.77
CA GLU A 120 5.16 11.38 13.19
C GLU A 120 6.21 10.30 13.52
N TYR A 121 6.53 9.42 12.56
CA TYR A 121 7.37 8.24 12.78
C TYR A 121 8.64 8.23 11.94
N HIS A 122 9.68 7.58 12.49
CA HIS A 122 10.75 6.99 11.70
C HIS A 122 10.37 5.54 11.40
N LEU A 123 10.47 5.14 10.12
CA LEU A 123 10.05 3.84 9.62
C LEU A 123 11.26 3.02 9.17
N VAL A 124 11.38 1.77 9.61
CA VAL A 124 12.34 0.82 9.06
C VAL A 124 11.58 -0.19 8.22
N ILE A 125 11.70 -0.07 6.90
CA ILE A 125 10.99 -0.90 5.93
C ILE A 125 11.92 -2.04 5.50
N LYS A 126 11.52 -3.29 5.78
CA LYS A 126 12.25 -4.49 5.37
C LYS A 126 11.39 -5.31 4.43
N THR A 127 11.88 -5.63 3.24
CA THR A 127 11.13 -6.35 2.22
C THR A 127 11.95 -7.46 1.55
N SER A 128 11.32 -8.57 1.20
CA SER A 128 11.96 -9.73 0.54
C SER A 128 10.96 -10.50 -0.32
N ASN A 129 11.45 -11.27 -1.29
CA ASN A 129 10.60 -12.12 -2.12
C ASN A 129 10.72 -13.59 -1.73
N THR A 130 9.66 -14.36 -1.98
CA THR A 130 9.69 -15.83 -1.85
C THR A 130 10.18 -16.53 -3.12
N PHE A 131 10.61 -15.78 -4.12
CA PHE A 131 11.05 -16.28 -5.41
C PHE A 131 12.40 -15.66 -5.79
N PRO A 132 13.28 -16.40 -6.51
CA PRO A 132 14.59 -15.91 -6.92
C PRO A 132 14.49 -14.64 -7.76
N HIS A 133 15.45 -13.72 -7.56
CA HIS A 133 15.56 -12.51 -8.38
C HIS A 133 15.68 -12.84 -9.89
N SER A 134 16.36 -13.94 -10.22
CA SER A 134 16.59 -14.40 -11.59
C SER A 134 15.40 -15.12 -12.25
N SER A 135 14.24 -15.23 -11.58
CA SER A 135 13.06 -15.92 -12.14
C SER A 135 12.33 -15.14 -13.24
N GLY A 136 12.70 -13.89 -13.49
CA GLY A 136 12.00 -13.02 -14.45
C GLY A 136 10.63 -12.52 -13.98
N ILE A 137 10.28 -12.75 -12.72
CA ILE A 137 9.04 -12.26 -12.10
C ILE A 137 9.30 -10.87 -11.51
N ALA A 138 8.48 -9.89 -11.89
CA ALA A 138 8.58 -8.53 -11.37
C ALA A 138 8.03 -8.45 -9.93
N SER A 139 8.85 -8.04 -8.98
CA SER A 139 8.49 -7.88 -7.56
C SER A 139 7.98 -6.48 -7.18
N SER A 140 8.10 -5.50 -8.08
CA SER A 140 7.79 -4.12 -7.72
C SER A 140 6.32 -3.90 -7.37
N ALA A 141 5.39 -4.54 -8.06
CA ALA A 141 3.96 -4.34 -7.81
C ALA A 141 3.56 -4.95 -6.46
N SER A 142 4.00 -6.19 -6.20
CA SER A 142 3.77 -6.88 -4.93
C SER A 142 4.45 -6.19 -3.76
N GLY A 143 5.67 -5.65 -3.92
CA GLY A 143 6.35 -4.91 -2.86
C GLY A 143 5.63 -3.62 -2.46
N MET A 144 5.15 -2.84 -3.43
CA MET A 144 4.36 -1.63 -3.15
C MET A 144 2.99 -1.96 -2.52
N SER A 145 2.34 -3.03 -2.98
CA SER A 145 1.07 -3.49 -2.40
C SER A 145 1.24 -3.95 -0.95
N ALA A 146 2.25 -4.78 -0.66
CA ALA A 146 2.56 -5.21 0.70
C ALA A 146 2.89 -4.01 1.63
N LEU A 147 3.59 -2.99 1.11
CA LEU A 147 3.87 -1.77 1.87
C LEU A 147 2.61 -0.96 2.17
N ALA A 148 1.71 -0.79 1.20
CA ALA A 148 0.44 -0.11 1.40
C ALA A 148 -0.42 -0.79 2.48
N LEU A 149 -0.49 -2.14 2.43
CA LEU A 149 -1.17 -2.95 3.45
C LEU A 149 -0.54 -2.78 4.84
N CYS A 150 0.80 -2.73 4.95
CA CYS A 150 1.45 -2.43 6.22
C CYS A 150 1.03 -1.07 6.79
N PHE A 151 0.94 -0.02 5.98
CA PHE A 151 0.52 1.29 6.47
C PHE A 151 -0.95 1.31 6.92
N MET A 152 -1.82 0.60 6.21
CA MET A 152 -3.21 0.40 6.61
C MET A 152 -3.32 -0.35 7.93
N GLU A 153 -2.51 -1.38 8.13
CA GLU A 153 -2.45 -2.11 9.41
C GLU A 153 -1.93 -1.24 10.55
N MET A 154 -0.94 -0.41 10.28
CA MET A 154 -0.43 0.56 11.24
C MET A 154 -1.51 1.56 11.66
N GLU A 155 -2.42 1.93 10.75
CA GLU A 155 -3.54 2.83 11.01
C GLU A 155 -4.66 2.21 11.86
N ARG A 156 -4.93 0.90 11.73
CA ARG A 156 -6.02 0.18 12.44
C ARG A 156 -6.14 0.54 13.93
N PRO A 157 -5.06 0.53 14.74
CA PRO A 157 -5.15 0.88 16.16
C PRO A 157 -5.20 2.40 16.45
N PHE A 158 -5.05 3.27 15.45
CA PHE A 158 -4.91 4.72 15.66
C PHE A 158 -6.18 5.52 15.40
N SER A 159 -7.14 4.94 14.69
CA SER A 159 -8.43 5.54 14.38
C SER A 159 -9.56 4.84 15.15
N ALA A 160 -10.80 5.31 14.96
CA ALA A 160 -11.97 4.51 15.30
C ALA A 160 -11.87 3.13 14.61
N PRO A 161 -12.47 2.06 15.20
CA PRO A 161 -12.35 0.71 14.66
C PRO A 161 -12.61 0.66 13.15
N ILE A 162 -11.56 0.36 12.40
CA ILE A 162 -11.64 0.21 10.94
C ILE A 162 -12.28 -1.14 10.66
N THR A 163 -13.44 -1.15 10.01
CA THR A 163 -14.07 -2.38 9.54
C THR A 163 -13.26 -2.99 8.41
N ASP A 164 -13.33 -4.31 8.24
CA ASP A 164 -12.61 -4.98 7.14
C ASP A 164 -13.09 -4.49 5.76
N ASP A 165 -14.37 -4.14 5.62
CA ASP A 165 -14.90 -3.55 4.38
C ASP A 165 -14.27 -2.18 4.10
N PHE A 166 -14.16 -1.31 5.10
CA PHE A 166 -13.48 -0.02 4.91
C PHE A 166 -12.01 -0.21 4.59
N PHE A 167 -11.34 -1.14 5.30
CA PHE A 167 -9.94 -1.49 5.04
C PHE A 167 -9.72 -1.93 3.59
N ASN A 168 -10.56 -2.84 3.09
CA ASN A 168 -10.47 -3.38 1.74
C ASN A 168 -10.80 -2.34 0.65
N ASN A 169 -11.67 -1.37 0.94
CA ASN A 169 -11.98 -0.29 0.00
C ASN A 169 -10.90 0.81 -0.02
N LYS A 170 -10.19 1.04 1.10
CA LYS A 170 -9.16 2.08 1.21
C LYS A 170 -7.81 1.67 0.60
N VAL A 171 -7.47 0.38 0.62
CA VAL A 171 -6.15 -0.14 0.21
C VAL A 171 -5.97 -0.31 -1.30
#